data_AF-A0AAV6I8E2-F1
#
_entry.id   AF-A0AAV6I8E2-F1
#
_cell.length_a   1.000
_cell.length_b   1.000
_cell.length_c   1.000
_cell.angle_alpha   90.00
_cell.angle_beta   90.00
_cell.angle_gamma   90.00
#
_symmetry.space_group_name_H-M   'P 1'
#
loop_
_entity.id
_entity.type
_entity.pdbx_description
1 polymer ?
#
loop_
_entity_poly.entity_id
_entity_poly.type
_entity_poly.pdbx_seq_one_letter_code
_entity_poly.pdbx_strand_id
1 'polypeptide(L)'
;MRGRQLTRERSNLVSKVSMALSFLKSYLFLHFAIFILFPNSSHADRLTHSKKHVALFIFGDSLFDVGNNNYINTTTRTQANFWPYGETFFNYPTGRFSNGRLIPDFIAEYAKLPLLRPYNQPGNNHQFSNGFKDGKSACCGSGPYRGVNSCGGKRGVKEYELCSNPSEYVFFDFCHPTEKANEQLAQQMWKATPSIVGPYNLEALFKQV
;
A
#
# COMPACT_ATOMS: atom_id res chain seq x y z
N MET A 1 -3.61 39.71 85.88
CA MET A 1 -4.60 38.84 85.19
C MET A 1 -4.50 38.91 83.66
N ARG A 2 -4.26 40.08 83.03
CA ARG A 2 -4.11 40.24 81.55
C ARG A 2 -2.97 39.44 80.88
N GLY A 3 -1.80 39.31 81.53
CA GLY A 3 -0.63 38.64 80.92
C GLY A 3 -0.81 37.14 80.64
N ARG A 4 -1.61 36.42 81.45
CA ARG A 4 -1.91 34.99 81.24
C ARG A 4 -2.94 34.74 80.13
N GLN A 5 -3.76 35.75 79.80
CA GLN A 5 -4.78 35.63 78.76
C GLN A 5 -4.16 35.81 77.37
N LEU A 6 -3.24 36.75 77.23
CA LEU A 6 -2.46 36.99 76.00
C LEU A 6 -1.56 35.79 75.63
N THR A 7 -0.92 35.13 76.62
CA THR A 7 -0.11 33.94 76.36
C THR A 7 -0.95 32.74 75.92
N ARG A 8 -2.18 32.60 76.46
CA ARG A 8 -3.13 31.55 76.09
C ARG A 8 -3.75 31.75 74.71
N GLU A 9 -4.02 33.00 74.33
CA GLU A 9 -4.46 33.34 72.97
C GLU A 9 -3.35 33.08 71.95
N ARG A 10 -2.10 33.44 72.26
CA ARG A 10 -0.93 33.16 71.43
C ARG A 10 -0.68 31.66 71.27
N SER A 11 -0.79 30.87 72.34
CA SER A 11 -0.64 29.41 72.25
C SER A 11 -1.75 28.74 71.43
N ASN A 12 -3.00 29.22 71.56
CA ASN A 12 -4.12 28.74 70.76
C ASN A 12 -3.96 29.09 69.28
N LEU A 13 -3.43 30.27 68.96
CA LEU A 13 -3.14 30.67 67.59
C LEU A 13 -2.03 29.81 66.98
N VAL A 14 -0.94 29.58 67.71
CA VAL A 14 0.17 28.72 67.26
C VAL A 14 -0.31 27.28 67.03
N SER A 15 -1.15 26.74 67.91
CA SER A 15 -1.74 25.42 67.75
C SER A 15 -2.65 25.32 66.51
N LYS A 16 -3.50 26.33 66.26
CA LYS A 16 -4.35 26.38 65.06
C LYS A 16 -3.53 26.49 63.77
N VAL A 17 -2.46 27.28 63.77
CA VAL A 17 -1.54 27.41 62.62
C VAL A 17 -0.78 26.11 62.37
N SER A 18 -0.28 25.44 63.41
CA SER A 18 0.38 24.14 63.31
C SER A 18 -0.57 23.06 62.76
N MET A 19 -1.82 23.04 63.23
CA MET A 19 -2.84 22.12 62.73
C MET A 19 -3.17 22.38 61.26
N ALA A 20 -3.34 23.65 60.86
CA ALA A 20 -3.58 24.02 59.46
C ALA A 20 -2.41 23.64 58.54
N LEU A 21 -1.16 23.81 58.99
CA LEU A 21 0.04 23.39 58.26
C LEU A 21 0.11 21.86 58.11
N SER A 22 -0.31 21.10 59.11
CA SER A 22 -0.37 19.63 59.04
C SER A 22 -1.42 19.16 58.04
N PHE A 23 -2.60 19.79 58.00
CA PHE A 23 -3.62 19.50 56.98
C PHE A 23 -3.14 19.86 55.56
N LEU A 24 -2.45 20.99 55.39
CA LEU A 24 -1.89 21.39 54.10
C LEU A 24 -0.82 20.40 53.61
N LYS A 25 0.07 19.94 54.50
CA LYS A 25 1.08 18.92 54.18
C LYS A 25 0.45 17.59 53.77
N SER A 26 -0.57 17.14 54.51
CA SER A 26 -1.30 15.91 54.18
C SER A 26 -2.01 16.01 52.84
N TYR A 27 -2.64 17.15 52.54
CA TYR A 27 -3.29 17.40 51.25
C TYR A 27 -2.30 17.41 50.09
N LEU A 28 -1.15 18.09 50.25
CA LEU A 28 -0.09 18.12 49.23
C LEU A 28 0.52 16.74 49.00
N PHE A 29 0.73 15.95 50.07
CA PHE A 29 1.22 14.58 49.97
C PHE A 29 0.22 13.67 49.23
N LEU A 30 -1.08 13.81 49.50
CA LEU A 30 -2.12 13.04 48.82
C LEU A 30 -2.17 13.36 47.33
N HIS A 31 -2.10 14.65 46.95
CA HIS A 31 -2.04 15.06 45.53
C HIS A 31 -0.78 14.54 44.83
N PHE A 32 0.37 14.59 45.50
CA PHE A 32 1.61 14.03 44.96
C PHE A 32 1.52 12.50 44.78
N ALA A 33 0.94 11.79 45.74
CA ALA A 33 0.72 10.35 45.65
C ALA A 33 -0.26 9.97 44.51
N ILE A 34 -1.33 10.75 44.31
CA ILE A 34 -2.26 10.57 43.19
C ILE A 34 -1.55 10.79 41.85
N PHE A 35 -0.66 11.77 41.76
CA PHE A 35 0.13 12.03 40.53
C PHE A 35 1.10 10.88 40.19
N ILE A 36 1.61 10.16 41.19
CA ILE A 36 2.49 8.98 41.00
C ILE A 36 1.68 7.73 40.64
N LEU A 37 0.50 7.53 41.25
CA LEU A 37 -0.35 6.36 41.02
C LEU A 37 -1.16 6.46 39.72
N PHE A 38 -1.45 7.68 39.27
CA PHE A 38 -2.09 7.97 38.01
C PHE A 38 -1.16 8.88 37.21
N PRO A 39 -0.01 8.39 36.71
CA PRO A 39 0.69 9.12 35.67
C PRO A 39 -0.37 9.36 34.59
N ASN A 40 -0.65 10.64 34.29
CA ASN A 40 -1.51 11.02 33.18
C ASN A 40 -1.17 10.05 32.07
N SER A 41 -2.16 9.29 31.62
CA SER A 41 -1.98 8.37 30.52
C SER A 41 -1.51 9.25 29.39
N SER A 42 -0.19 9.37 29.23
CA SER A 42 0.44 9.79 28.02
C SER A 42 -0.25 8.86 27.05
N HIS A 43 -1.13 9.45 26.24
CA HIS A 43 -1.45 8.87 24.97
C HIS A 43 -0.06 8.63 24.40
N ALA A 44 0.43 7.38 24.56
CA ALA A 44 1.33 6.84 23.60
C ALA A 44 0.54 7.10 22.34
N ASP A 45 0.94 8.17 21.64
CA ASP A 45 0.72 8.25 20.23
C ASP A 45 1.18 6.88 19.81
N ARG A 46 0.19 6.03 19.50
CA ARG A 46 0.39 5.05 18.47
C ARG A 46 0.82 5.96 17.32
N LEU A 47 2.13 6.13 17.18
CA LEU A 47 2.80 5.89 15.94
C LEU A 47 2.22 4.55 15.49
N THR A 48 1.00 4.60 14.94
CA THR A 48 0.69 3.93 13.71
C THR A 48 1.87 4.35 12.85
N HIS A 49 2.93 3.56 12.90
CA HIS A 49 3.80 3.41 11.78
C HIS A 49 2.81 3.08 10.68
N SER A 50 2.35 4.11 9.98
CA SER A 50 1.56 3.97 8.78
C SER A 50 2.48 3.12 7.95
N LYS A 51 2.23 1.80 7.94
CA LYS A 51 2.97 0.87 7.12
C LYS A 51 2.83 1.50 5.76
N LYS A 52 3.90 2.12 5.25
CA LYS A 52 3.90 2.67 3.92
C LYS A 52 3.60 1.47 3.03
N HIS A 53 2.35 1.37 2.60
CA HIS A 53 1.94 0.35 1.68
C HIS A 53 2.63 0.69 0.36
N VAL A 54 3.70 -0.04 0.07
CA VAL A 54 4.37 0.05 -1.22
C VAL A 54 3.53 -0.79 -2.19
N ALA A 55 2.92 -0.14 -3.17
CA ALA A 55 2.22 -0.83 -4.24
C ALA A 55 3.25 -1.29 -5.28
N LEU A 56 3.20 -2.57 -5.66
CA LEU A 56 3.99 -3.14 -6.74
C LEU A 56 3.07 -3.35 -7.95
N PHE A 57 3.27 -2.55 -9.00
CA PHE A 57 2.61 -2.73 -10.28
C PHE A 57 3.57 -3.39 -11.26
N ILE A 58 3.11 -4.45 -11.93
CA ILE A 58 3.92 -5.21 -12.88
C ILE A 58 3.26 -5.08 -14.24
N PHE A 59 3.97 -4.49 -15.18
CA PHE A 59 3.61 -4.40 -16.59
C PHE A 59 4.68 -5.12 -17.39
N GLY A 60 4.28 -5.84 -18.43
CA GLY A 60 5.21 -6.56 -19.28
C GLY A 60 4.53 -7.57 -20.17
N ASP A 61 5.33 -8.49 -20.68
CA ASP A 61 4.92 -9.59 -21.55
C ASP A 61 5.08 -10.93 -20.81
N SER A 62 5.33 -12.01 -21.55
CA SER A 62 5.57 -13.34 -20.99
C SER A 62 6.70 -13.39 -19.97
N LEU A 63 7.67 -12.47 -20.00
CA LEU A 63 8.77 -12.39 -19.02
C LEU A 63 8.29 -12.01 -17.61
N PHE A 64 7.13 -11.35 -17.51
CA PHE A 64 6.58 -10.85 -16.25
C PHE A 64 5.21 -11.46 -15.92
N ASP A 65 4.63 -12.28 -16.81
CA ASP A 65 3.32 -12.90 -16.60
C ASP A 65 3.37 -14.05 -15.59
N VAL A 66 2.85 -13.79 -14.38
CA VAL A 66 2.74 -14.76 -13.29
C VAL A 66 1.60 -15.78 -13.45
N GLY A 67 1.01 -15.89 -14.64
CA GLY A 67 -0.02 -16.88 -14.99
C GLY A 67 -1.39 -16.27 -15.30
N ASN A 68 -1.47 -14.98 -15.62
CA ASN A 68 -2.70 -14.31 -16.02
C ASN A 68 -3.32 -14.94 -17.26
N ASN A 69 -2.50 -15.40 -18.21
CA ASN A 69 -2.98 -16.02 -19.45
C ASN A 69 -3.74 -17.34 -19.24
N ASN A 70 -3.69 -17.95 -18.06
CA ASN A 70 -4.52 -19.11 -17.73
C ASN A 70 -6.01 -18.75 -17.60
N TYR A 71 -6.32 -17.47 -17.37
CA TYR A 71 -7.66 -16.98 -17.08
C TYR A 71 -8.24 -16.12 -18.21
N ILE A 72 -7.48 -15.95 -19.30
CA ILE A 72 -7.92 -15.25 -20.50
C ILE A 72 -8.14 -16.31 -21.57
N ASN A 73 -9.25 -16.24 -22.30
CA ASN A 73 -9.51 -17.13 -23.42
C ASN A 73 -8.67 -16.69 -24.62
N THR A 74 -7.40 -17.10 -24.62
CA THR A 74 -6.38 -16.76 -25.61
C THR A 74 -5.90 -18.00 -26.37
N THR A 75 -5.04 -17.81 -27.38
CA THR A 75 -4.45 -18.92 -28.13
C THR A 75 -3.55 -19.79 -27.25
N THR A 76 -3.42 -21.08 -27.57
CA THR A 76 -2.51 -22.01 -26.86
C THR A 76 -1.05 -21.56 -26.88
N ARG A 77 -0.64 -20.74 -27.87
CA ARG A 77 0.71 -20.15 -27.95
C ARG A 77 1.03 -19.18 -26.80
N THR A 78 0.00 -18.68 -26.14
CA THR A 78 0.12 -17.68 -25.06
C THR A 78 -0.14 -18.26 -23.68
N GLN A 79 -0.17 -19.59 -23.53
CA GLN A 79 -0.31 -20.24 -22.23
C GLN A 79 0.93 -21.07 -21.89
N ALA A 80 1.28 -21.10 -20.60
CA ALA A 80 2.38 -21.91 -20.05
C ALA A 80 1.88 -22.79 -18.88
N ASN A 81 0.66 -23.32 -19.03
CA ASN A 81 -0.02 -24.20 -18.08
C ASN A 81 0.20 -25.69 -18.39
N PHE A 82 1.31 -26.04 -19.03
CA PHE A 82 1.69 -27.40 -19.38
C PHE A 82 3.16 -27.69 -19.04
N TRP A 83 3.53 -28.96 -19.01
CA TRP A 83 4.91 -29.38 -18.72
C TRP A 83 5.87 -28.95 -19.87
N PRO A 84 7.09 -28.40 -19.64
CA PRO A 84 7.90 -28.37 -18.43
C PRO A 84 7.83 -27.11 -17.55
N TYR A 85 6.82 -26.26 -17.73
CA TYR A 85 6.75 -25.01 -16.97
C TYR A 85 6.55 -25.27 -15.46
N GLY A 86 7.27 -24.51 -14.63
CA GLY A 86 7.20 -24.58 -13.18
C GLY A 86 7.95 -25.73 -12.49
N GLU A 87 8.66 -26.60 -13.24
CA GLU A 87 9.45 -27.74 -12.75
C GLU A 87 10.24 -27.49 -11.45
N THR A 88 11.08 -26.46 -11.44
CA THR A 88 12.15 -26.30 -10.45
C THR A 88 11.69 -25.74 -9.10
N PHE A 89 10.60 -24.98 -9.07
CA PHE A 89 10.15 -24.28 -7.86
C PHE A 89 8.73 -24.67 -7.45
N PHE A 90 7.82 -24.75 -8.43
CA PHE A 90 6.42 -25.04 -8.16
C PHE A 90 6.13 -26.55 -8.21
N ASN A 91 6.91 -27.30 -8.98
CA ASN A 91 6.68 -28.71 -9.32
C ASN A 91 5.37 -28.96 -10.10
N TYR A 92 4.77 -27.89 -10.65
CA TYR A 92 3.63 -27.95 -11.56
C TYR A 92 3.53 -26.67 -12.42
N PRO A 93 2.86 -26.71 -13.59
CA PRO A 93 2.70 -25.53 -14.44
C PRO A 93 1.77 -24.49 -13.83
N THR A 94 2.31 -23.30 -13.52
CA THR A 94 1.54 -22.18 -12.95
C THR A 94 1.03 -21.19 -13.99
N GLY A 95 1.40 -21.33 -15.27
CA GLY A 95 1.17 -20.32 -16.30
C GLY A 95 2.32 -19.32 -16.48
N ARG A 96 3.38 -19.42 -15.67
CA ARG A 96 4.63 -18.67 -15.86
C ARG A 96 5.42 -19.26 -17.04
N PHE A 97 5.91 -18.40 -17.92
CA PHE A 97 6.79 -18.80 -19.04
C PHE A 97 8.23 -19.05 -18.57
N SER A 98 8.39 -19.94 -17.60
CA SER A 98 9.67 -20.35 -17.02
C SER A 98 9.55 -21.75 -16.41
N ASN A 99 10.68 -22.43 -16.24
CA ASN A 99 10.73 -23.67 -15.45
C ASN A 99 10.54 -23.41 -13.94
N GLY A 100 10.26 -22.18 -13.50
CA GLY A 100 10.04 -21.81 -12.11
C GLY A 100 9.50 -20.39 -11.94
N ARG A 101 10.15 -19.63 -11.06
CA ARG A 101 9.86 -18.22 -10.77
C ARG A 101 10.28 -17.29 -11.92
N LEU A 102 9.65 -16.11 -11.99
CA LEU A 102 10.00 -15.04 -12.92
C LEU A 102 10.70 -13.88 -12.20
N ILE A 103 11.23 -12.91 -12.96
CA ILE A 103 11.79 -11.65 -12.46
C ILE A 103 10.91 -11.01 -11.37
N PRO A 104 9.59 -10.81 -11.56
CA PRO A 104 8.75 -10.17 -10.55
C PRO A 104 8.59 -11.01 -9.27
N ASP A 105 8.71 -12.34 -9.33
CA ASP A 105 8.66 -13.18 -8.12
C ASP A 105 9.88 -12.96 -7.23
N PHE A 106 11.07 -12.87 -7.84
CA PHE A 106 12.30 -12.56 -7.11
C PHE A 106 12.30 -11.13 -6.56
N ILE A 107 11.78 -10.17 -7.32
CA ILE A 107 11.59 -8.79 -6.81
C ILE A 107 10.66 -8.79 -5.59
N ALA A 108 9.55 -9.51 -5.66
CA ALA A 108 8.62 -9.64 -4.53
C ALA A 108 9.30 -10.29 -3.32
N GLU A 109 10.09 -11.35 -3.53
CA GLU A 109 10.87 -12.01 -2.47
C GLU A 109 11.88 -11.05 -1.82
N TYR A 110 12.67 -10.31 -2.62
CA TYR A 110 13.62 -9.32 -2.12
C TYR A 110 12.94 -8.18 -1.36
N ALA A 111 11.74 -7.79 -1.79
CA ALA A 111 10.90 -6.82 -1.13
C ALA A 111 10.14 -7.38 0.09
N LYS A 112 10.32 -8.66 0.43
CA LYS A 112 9.59 -9.37 1.51
C LYS A 112 8.06 -9.32 1.33
N LEU A 113 7.61 -9.32 0.08
CA LEU A 113 6.21 -9.41 -0.31
C LEU A 113 5.80 -10.88 -0.47
N PRO A 114 4.49 -11.20 -0.35
CA PRO A 114 3.99 -12.53 -0.68
C PRO A 114 4.30 -12.90 -2.13
N LEU A 115 4.42 -14.21 -2.40
CA LEU A 115 4.52 -14.72 -3.76
C LEU A 115 3.36 -14.19 -4.62
N LEU A 116 3.69 -13.70 -5.80
CA LEU A 116 2.73 -13.09 -6.71
C LEU A 116 1.75 -14.12 -7.24
N ARG A 117 0.47 -13.76 -7.20
CA ARG A 117 -0.62 -14.54 -7.79
C ARG A 117 -1.05 -13.92 -9.12
N PRO A 118 -1.59 -14.72 -10.05
CA PRO A 118 -2.23 -14.18 -11.24
C PRO A 118 -3.28 -13.14 -10.85
N TYR A 119 -3.12 -11.94 -11.38
CA TYR A 119 -4.06 -10.84 -11.23
C TYR A 119 -5.49 -11.25 -11.64
N ASN A 120 -5.60 -12.03 -12.73
CA ASN A 120 -6.88 -12.50 -13.27
C ASN A 120 -7.48 -13.73 -12.58
N GLN A 121 -6.83 -14.28 -11.56
CA GLN A 121 -7.37 -15.40 -10.78
C GLN A 121 -8.69 -15.00 -10.10
N PRO A 122 -9.75 -15.83 -10.16
CA PRO A 122 -10.99 -15.58 -9.44
C PRO A 122 -10.77 -15.41 -7.93
N GLY A 123 -11.49 -14.47 -7.30
CA GLY A 123 -11.42 -14.21 -5.86
C GLY A 123 -10.39 -13.15 -5.42
N ASN A 124 -9.63 -12.56 -6.35
CA ASN A 124 -8.78 -11.41 -6.05
C ASN A 124 -9.57 -10.09 -6.17
N ASN A 125 -9.78 -9.39 -5.04
CA ASN A 125 -10.37 -8.05 -5.01
C ASN A 125 -9.25 -7.00 -5.09
N HIS A 126 -9.02 -6.45 -6.28
CA HIS A 126 -8.03 -5.39 -6.47
C HIS A 126 -8.68 -4.01 -6.28
N GLN A 127 -8.06 -3.17 -5.46
CA GLN A 127 -8.49 -1.79 -5.28
C GLN A 127 -7.67 -0.88 -6.20
N PHE A 128 -8.35 -0.13 -7.07
CA PHE A 128 -7.70 0.83 -7.97
C PHE A 128 -7.50 2.17 -7.27
N SER A 129 -6.38 2.81 -7.54
CA SER A 129 -6.03 4.17 -7.12
C SER A 129 -5.81 5.07 -8.33
N ASN A 130 -5.51 6.35 -8.10
CA ASN A 130 -5.12 7.32 -9.13
C ASN A 130 -6.18 7.56 -10.22
N GLY A 131 -7.45 7.35 -9.88
CA GLY A 131 -8.61 7.65 -10.73
C GLY A 131 -8.87 6.61 -11.83
N PHE A 132 -8.28 5.41 -11.75
CA PHE A 132 -8.73 4.27 -12.54
C PHE A 132 -9.87 3.55 -11.82
N LYS A 133 -10.82 3.01 -12.59
CA LYS A 133 -11.92 2.18 -12.09
C LYS A 133 -11.79 0.72 -12.52
N ASP A 134 -11.07 0.46 -13.62
CA ASP A 134 -10.84 -0.88 -14.13
C ASP A 134 -9.41 -1.03 -14.67
N GLY A 135 -8.67 -1.97 -14.11
CA GLY A 135 -7.35 -2.41 -14.62
C GLY A 135 -7.32 -3.89 -14.96
N LYS A 136 -8.49 -4.54 -14.97
CA LYS A 136 -8.68 -5.93 -15.35
C LYS A 136 -9.15 -6.06 -16.79
N SER A 137 -10.15 -5.26 -17.16
CA SER A 137 -10.68 -5.26 -18.51
C SER A 137 -9.98 -4.22 -19.37
N ALA A 138 -9.77 -4.51 -20.65
CA ALA A 138 -9.34 -3.50 -21.62
C ALA A 138 -10.49 -2.52 -21.93
N CYS A 139 -10.22 -1.29 -22.35
CA CYS A 139 -11.27 -0.39 -22.83
C CYS A 139 -11.86 -0.85 -24.17
N CYS A 140 -11.02 -1.36 -25.07
CA CYS A 140 -11.38 -1.84 -26.39
C CYS A 140 -11.00 -3.31 -26.58
N GLY A 141 -11.96 -4.15 -26.97
CA GLY A 141 -11.68 -5.53 -27.29
C GLY A 141 -12.92 -6.42 -27.19
N SER A 142 -12.67 -7.73 -27.16
CA SER A 142 -13.70 -8.76 -27.16
C SER A 142 -13.35 -9.91 -26.22
N GLY A 143 -14.34 -10.74 -25.90
CA GLY A 143 -14.17 -11.91 -25.03
C GLY A 143 -13.95 -11.57 -23.55
N PRO A 144 -13.50 -12.54 -22.74
CA PRO A 144 -13.24 -12.33 -21.32
C PRO A 144 -12.28 -11.17 -21.08
N TYR A 145 -12.68 -10.25 -20.19
CA TYR A 145 -11.93 -9.02 -19.87
C TYR A 145 -11.61 -8.13 -21.09
N ARG A 146 -12.29 -8.33 -22.22
CA ARG A 146 -11.95 -7.68 -23.50
C ARG A 146 -10.49 -7.91 -23.92
N GLY A 147 -9.91 -9.04 -23.49
CA GLY A 147 -8.48 -9.35 -23.61
C GLY A 147 -8.09 -10.23 -24.80
N VAL A 148 -8.99 -10.48 -25.75
CA VAL A 148 -8.60 -11.09 -27.03
C VAL A 148 -7.62 -10.16 -27.75
N ASN A 149 -6.58 -10.71 -28.39
CA ASN A 149 -5.53 -9.97 -29.13
C ASN A 149 -6.07 -9.28 -30.41
N SER A 150 -7.06 -8.41 -30.25
CA SER A 150 -7.68 -7.55 -31.25
C SER A 150 -8.67 -6.58 -30.59
N CYS A 151 -8.59 -5.30 -30.97
CA CYS A 151 -9.62 -4.27 -30.71
C CYS A 151 -10.60 -4.18 -31.91
N GLY A 152 -10.92 -5.32 -32.52
CA GLY A 152 -11.88 -5.41 -33.61
C GLY A 152 -11.40 -4.85 -34.96
N GLY A 153 -12.37 -4.59 -35.85
CA GLY A 153 -12.19 -3.83 -37.07
C GLY A 153 -11.44 -4.59 -38.18
N LYS A 154 -10.19 -4.19 -38.45
CA LYS A 154 -9.41 -4.66 -39.62
C LYS A 154 -8.62 -5.94 -39.37
N ARG A 155 -8.48 -6.36 -38.13
CA ARG A 155 -7.82 -7.63 -37.75
C ARG A 155 -8.88 -8.73 -37.68
N GLY A 156 -8.50 -10.00 -37.78
CA GLY A 156 -9.42 -11.13 -38.01
C GLY A 156 -10.65 -11.25 -37.06
N VAL A 157 -10.65 -10.57 -35.93
CA VAL A 157 -11.83 -10.36 -35.07
C VAL A 157 -12.49 -9.05 -35.46
N LYS A 158 -13.74 -9.10 -35.97
CA LYS A 158 -14.48 -7.91 -36.42
C LYS A 158 -15.22 -7.21 -35.29
N GLU A 159 -15.88 -7.97 -34.42
CA GLU A 159 -16.68 -7.47 -33.32
C GLU A 159 -15.80 -7.05 -32.15
N TYR A 160 -16.13 -5.91 -31.54
CA TYR A 160 -15.47 -5.37 -30.37
C TYR A 160 -16.43 -4.49 -29.57
N GLU A 161 -16.15 -4.38 -28.29
CA GLU A 161 -16.73 -3.39 -27.41
C GLU A 161 -15.70 -2.29 -27.17
N LEU A 162 -16.16 -1.04 -27.10
CA LEU A 162 -15.35 0.12 -26.76
C LEU A 162 -15.97 0.83 -25.57
N CYS A 163 -15.16 1.12 -24.56
CA CYS A 163 -15.59 1.83 -23.37
C CYS A 163 -15.91 3.31 -23.67
N SER A 164 -16.79 3.92 -22.87
CA SER A 164 -17.18 5.33 -23.03
C SER A 164 -16.12 6.33 -22.60
N ASN A 165 -15.27 5.96 -21.62
CA ASN A 165 -14.21 6.82 -21.11
C ASN A 165 -12.91 6.02 -20.89
N PRO A 166 -11.94 6.08 -21.82
CA PRO A 166 -10.66 5.38 -21.69
C PRO A 166 -9.84 5.82 -20.47
N SER A 167 -10.02 7.03 -19.94
CA SER A 167 -9.30 7.52 -18.76
C SER A 167 -9.69 6.83 -17.44
N GLU A 168 -10.71 5.98 -17.46
CA GLU A 168 -11.08 5.14 -16.30
C GLU A 168 -10.42 3.76 -16.34
N TYR A 169 -9.74 3.42 -17.45
CA TYR A 169 -9.14 2.12 -17.68
C TYR A 169 -7.61 2.19 -17.64
N VAL A 170 -6.96 1.16 -17.10
CA VAL A 170 -5.50 1.01 -17.19
C VAL A 170 -5.09 0.60 -18.60
N PHE A 171 -5.81 -0.35 -19.21
CA PHE A 171 -5.51 -0.91 -20.53
C PHE A 171 -6.48 -0.39 -21.60
N PHE A 172 -5.94 0.05 -22.74
CA PHE A 172 -6.71 0.44 -23.91
C PHE A 172 -7.16 -0.78 -24.71
N ASP A 173 -6.25 -1.71 -25.00
CA ASP A 173 -6.54 -3.00 -25.63
C ASP A 173 -5.96 -4.16 -24.81
N PHE A 174 -5.81 -5.35 -25.39
CA PHE A 174 -5.37 -6.56 -24.68
C PHE A 174 -4.01 -6.44 -23.97
N CYS A 175 -3.12 -5.52 -24.35
CA CYS A 175 -1.83 -5.34 -23.68
C CYS A 175 -1.33 -3.89 -23.60
N HIS A 176 -1.88 -2.96 -24.38
CA HIS A 176 -1.41 -1.59 -24.41
C HIS A 176 -2.12 -0.73 -23.37
N PRO A 177 -1.41 0.10 -22.58
CA PRO A 177 -2.03 1.02 -21.62
C PRO A 177 -2.81 2.15 -22.30
N THR A 178 -3.76 2.75 -21.57
CA THR A 178 -4.43 3.98 -21.98
C THR A 178 -3.49 5.18 -21.92
N GLU A 179 -3.83 6.26 -22.62
CA GLU A 179 -3.04 7.51 -22.59
C GLU A 179 -2.80 8.01 -21.16
N LYS A 180 -3.82 8.04 -20.32
CA LYS A 180 -3.69 8.44 -18.91
C LYS A 180 -2.74 7.53 -18.13
N ALA A 181 -2.78 6.22 -18.36
CA ALA A 181 -1.86 5.28 -17.74
C ALA A 181 -0.42 5.53 -18.19
N ASN A 182 -0.22 5.72 -19.49
CA ASN A 182 1.08 6.07 -20.06
C ASN A 182 1.60 7.40 -19.50
N GLU A 183 0.77 8.43 -19.39
CA GLU A 183 1.15 9.73 -18.82
C GLU A 183 1.59 9.59 -17.37
N GLN A 184 0.80 8.90 -16.53
CA GLN A 184 1.16 8.70 -15.12
C GLN A 184 2.47 7.93 -14.99
N LEU A 185 2.69 6.87 -15.79
CA LEU A 185 3.96 6.13 -15.81
C LEU A 185 5.12 7.02 -16.24
N ALA A 186 4.96 7.79 -17.33
CA ALA A 186 5.97 8.71 -17.82
C ALA A 186 6.32 9.79 -16.79
N GLN A 187 5.34 10.34 -16.06
CA GLN A 187 5.57 11.30 -14.99
C GLN A 187 6.40 10.70 -13.85
N GLN A 188 6.16 9.43 -13.48
CA GLN A 188 7.00 8.75 -12.49
C GLN A 188 8.43 8.57 -13.01
N MET A 189 8.60 8.06 -14.23
CA MET A 189 9.94 7.88 -14.84
C MET A 189 10.71 9.20 -14.98
N TRP A 190 10.01 10.28 -15.31
CA TRP A 190 10.60 11.59 -15.55
C TRP A 190 11.15 12.22 -14.27
N LYS A 191 10.33 12.34 -13.22
CA LYS A 191 10.63 13.19 -12.06
C LYS A 191 10.37 12.58 -10.69
N ALA A 192 10.09 11.28 -10.59
CA ALA A 192 9.88 10.67 -9.27
C ALA A 192 11.17 10.68 -8.43
N THR A 193 10.99 10.51 -7.13
CA THR A 193 12.08 10.46 -6.15
C THR A 193 12.91 9.17 -6.31
N PRO A 194 14.15 9.14 -5.80
CA PRO A 194 15.01 7.94 -5.77
C PRO A 194 14.38 6.71 -5.09
N SER A 195 13.35 6.90 -4.27
CA SER A 195 12.58 5.81 -3.67
C SER A 195 11.61 5.12 -4.64
N ILE A 196 11.38 5.69 -5.81
CA ILE A 196 10.50 5.14 -6.87
C ILE A 196 11.32 4.86 -8.14
N VAL A 197 12.21 5.77 -8.55
CA VAL A 197 13.07 5.63 -9.73
C VAL A 197 14.50 5.95 -9.34
N GLY A 198 15.41 4.97 -9.44
CA GLY A 198 16.81 5.12 -9.05
C GLY A 198 17.80 4.50 -10.06
N PRO A 199 19.09 4.89 -10.00
CA PRO A 199 19.67 5.90 -9.10
C PRO A 199 19.33 7.35 -9.49
N TYR A 200 18.97 7.58 -10.75
CA TYR A 200 18.53 8.88 -11.29
C TYR A 200 17.23 8.70 -12.07
N ASN A 201 16.35 9.71 -12.02
CA ASN A 201 15.20 9.80 -12.91
C ASN A 201 15.60 10.37 -14.28
N LEU A 202 14.72 10.30 -15.28
CA LEU A 202 15.05 10.75 -16.63
C LEU A 202 15.33 12.26 -16.69
N GLU A 203 14.61 13.07 -15.92
CA GLU A 203 14.87 14.52 -15.86
C GLU A 203 16.31 14.81 -15.44
N ALA A 204 16.81 14.12 -14.41
CA ALA A 204 18.19 14.24 -13.96
C ALA A 204 19.18 13.76 -15.02
N LEU A 205 18.86 12.71 -15.78
CA LEU A 205 19.70 12.21 -16.88
C LEU A 205 19.82 13.23 -18.02
N PHE A 206 18.70 13.81 -18.47
CA PHE A 206 18.68 14.75 -19.59
C PHE A 206 19.20 16.15 -19.20
N LYS A 207 19.19 16.51 -17.93
CA LYS A 207 19.83 17.74 -17.42
C LYS A 207 21.34 17.63 -17.24
N GLN A 208 21.92 16.45 -17.41
CA GLN A 208 23.37 16.21 -17.34
C GLN A 208 24.07 16.29 -18.71
N VAL A 209 23.32 16.60 -19.79
CA VAL A 209 23.84 16.80 -21.16
C VAL A 209 23.90 18.28 -21.49
#